data_AF-A0A8T3W1G7-F1
#
_entry.id   AF-A0A8T3W1G7-F1
#
_cell.length_a   1.000
_cell.length_b   1.000
_cell.length_c   1.000
_cell.angle_alpha   90.00
_cell.angle_beta   90.00
_cell.angle_gamma   90.00
#
_symmetry.space_group_name_H-M   'P 1'
#
loop_
_entity.id
_entity.type
_entity.pdbx_description
1 polymer ?
#
loop_
_entity_poly.entity_id
_entity_poly.type
_entity_poly.pdbx_seq_one_letter_code
_entity_poly.pdbx_strand_id
1 'polypeptide(L)'
;MKPRVSLEQETLVSLEEFLNTYRFGSSYYNAYVEAVSTDAKSTAIADRHNTSSSIVRYWRKGEKIPDSIKATNIANRLELFPLSYVNNRFPPINMLAAWVTYSGRCDIQKFRPVLYGGPLELEFFMEELAPLGIMGEYDTRLYGVSLKGNGIGALFGRVLNLLEVNNRQMDIDAELKLPPYIQNLINWQNSGVLHGGDKQTARKLLFDFTTILFATKLIINRERGYQWYIDLPKKNDRTHAESEGKQTIELLQHALPDVDIDSDRDLRIYPSNTQSSRLSSARVWLYRDTIIDLLERHRDLFRFTPSILTRYMDRLKRHRSLRPRLLKAVISEAEKREYVEPQVFEGRLKDIEYREQREQAVTDNLIRFDGDRRKTAEVLCLTDGELLLYMKRYGLISDEELTDIIKANLRANRGFIRRSSSDLGISEYHYSKLLKTLGIDHMQYRIAI
;
A
#
# COMPACT_ATOMS: atom_id res chain seq x y z
N MET A 1 18.09 -36.86 -8.83
CA MET A 1 18.21 -35.54 -9.48
C MET A 1 16.83 -34.90 -9.41
N LYS A 2 16.64 -33.77 -8.71
CA LYS A 2 15.31 -33.13 -8.65
C LYS A 2 14.96 -32.59 -10.05
N PRO A 3 13.70 -32.73 -10.51
CA PRO A 3 13.29 -32.20 -11.82
C PRO A 3 13.50 -30.69 -11.85
N ARG A 4 14.00 -30.17 -12.98
CA ARG A 4 14.13 -28.73 -13.21
C ARG A 4 12.73 -28.15 -13.45
N VAL A 5 12.42 -27.02 -12.83
CA VAL A 5 11.20 -26.25 -13.08
C VAL A 5 11.61 -24.96 -13.78
N SER A 6 10.98 -24.67 -14.92
CA SER A 6 11.11 -23.40 -15.62
C SER A 6 9.87 -22.56 -15.34
N LEU A 7 10.08 -21.32 -14.88
CA LEU A 7 8.97 -20.40 -14.60
C LEU A 7 8.19 -20.01 -15.87
N GLU A 8 8.83 -20.09 -17.03
CA GLU A 8 8.21 -19.82 -18.34
C GLU A 8 7.20 -20.90 -18.74
N GLN A 9 7.45 -22.15 -18.33
CA GLN A 9 6.58 -23.29 -18.63
C GLN A 9 5.41 -23.42 -17.66
N GLU A 10 5.51 -22.83 -16.47
CA GLU A 10 4.41 -22.85 -15.50
C GLU A 10 3.29 -21.90 -15.95
N THR A 11 2.15 -22.51 -16.31
CA THR A 11 0.92 -21.76 -16.59
C THR A 11 0.15 -21.53 -15.30
N LEU A 12 0.02 -20.27 -14.91
CA LEU A 12 -0.76 -19.84 -13.74
C LEU A 12 -2.24 -19.68 -14.05
N VAL A 13 -2.57 -19.25 -15.27
CA VAL A 13 -3.95 -19.13 -15.74
C VAL A 13 -4.01 -19.56 -17.20
N SER A 14 -4.76 -20.62 -17.46
CA SER A 14 -5.05 -21.08 -18.81
C SER A 14 -6.34 -20.46 -19.36
N LEU A 15 -6.49 -20.50 -20.69
CA LEU A 15 -7.74 -20.09 -21.35
C LEU A 15 -8.92 -20.96 -20.90
N GLU A 16 -8.70 -22.26 -20.72
CA GLU A 16 -9.75 -23.21 -20.32
C GLU A 16 -10.29 -22.88 -18.93
N GLU A 17 -9.41 -22.68 -17.96
CA GLU A 17 -9.79 -22.26 -16.59
C GLU A 17 -10.53 -20.93 -16.59
N PHE A 18 -10.08 -19.98 -17.42
CA PHE A 18 -10.76 -18.71 -17.56
C PHE A 18 -12.17 -18.83 -18.13
N LEU A 19 -12.37 -19.64 -19.17
CA LEU A 19 -13.68 -19.92 -19.72
C LEU A 19 -14.60 -20.56 -18.66
N ASN A 20 -14.06 -21.44 -17.82
CA ASN A 20 -14.81 -22.09 -16.74
C ASN A 20 -15.27 -21.13 -15.65
N THR A 21 -14.76 -19.89 -15.60
CA THR A 21 -15.33 -18.85 -14.72
C THR A 21 -16.69 -18.32 -15.20
N TYR A 22 -17.06 -18.57 -16.46
CA TYR A 22 -18.36 -18.20 -17.03
C TYR A 22 -19.34 -19.37 -16.96
N ARG A 23 -20.60 -19.06 -16.66
CA ARG A 23 -21.68 -20.05 -16.76
C ARG A 23 -21.81 -20.49 -18.23
N PHE A 24 -21.56 -21.77 -18.49
CA PHE A 24 -21.48 -22.37 -19.84
C PHE A 24 -20.33 -21.85 -20.71
N GLY A 25 -19.28 -21.26 -20.13
CA GLY A 25 -18.24 -20.56 -20.89
C GLY A 25 -17.58 -21.39 -21.98
N SER A 26 -17.09 -22.59 -21.65
CA SER A 26 -16.39 -23.49 -22.59
C SER A 26 -17.31 -24.06 -23.66
N SER A 27 -18.53 -24.48 -23.28
CA SER A 27 -19.56 -24.93 -24.23
C SER A 27 -19.94 -23.82 -25.21
N TYR A 28 -20.20 -22.61 -24.71
CA TYR A 28 -20.58 -21.47 -25.57
C TYR A 28 -19.43 -20.99 -26.42
N TYR A 29 -18.20 -21.07 -25.92
CA TYR A 29 -17.00 -20.76 -26.68
C TYR A 29 -16.85 -21.71 -27.87
N ASN A 30 -16.86 -23.01 -27.62
CA ASN A 30 -16.70 -24.04 -28.65
C ASN A 30 -17.84 -24.00 -29.68
N ALA A 31 -19.09 -23.86 -29.21
CA ALA A 31 -20.26 -23.73 -30.06
C ALA A 31 -20.19 -22.48 -30.95
N TYR A 32 -19.74 -21.35 -30.42
CA TYR A 32 -19.58 -20.12 -31.19
C TYR A 32 -18.49 -20.25 -32.26
N VAL A 33 -17.30 -20.75 -31.89
CA VAL A 33 -16.18 -20.98 -32.82
C VAL A 33 -16.63 -21.88 -33.96
N GLU A 34 -17.33 -22.97 -33.66
CA GLU A 34 -17.85 -23.87 -34.69
C GLU A 34 -18.96 -23.23 -35.54
N ALA A 35 -19.85 -22.45 -34.93
CA ALA A 35 -20.92 -21.77 -35.64
C ALA A 35 -20.40 -20.82 -36.71
N VAL A 36 -19.29 -20.11 -36.44
CA VAL A 36 -18.71 -19.12 -37.37
C VAL A 36 -17.67 -19.70 -38.33
N SER A 37 -17.16 -20.92 -38.08
CA SER A 37 -16.10 -21.54 -38.89
C SER A 37 -16.56 -22.71 -39.76
N THR A 38 -17.80 -23.18 -39.59
CA THR A 38 -18.32 -24.36 -40.31
C THR A 38 -19.71 -24.10 -40.89
N ASP A 39 -20.10 -24.90 -41.89
CA ASP A 39 -21.44 -24.91 -42.48
C ASP A 39 -22.42 -25.88 -41.80
N ALA A 40 -22.03 -26.51 -40.68
CA ALA A 40 -22.86 -27.49 -39.98
C ALA A 40 -24.25 -26.90 -39.61
N LYS A 41 -25.31 -27.71 -39.57
CA LYS A 41 -26.64 -27.17 -39.21
C LYS A 41 -26.64 -26.64 -37.76
N SER A 42 -27.29 -25.49 -37.52
CA SER A 42 -27.34 -24.89 -36.18
C SER A 42 -27.92 -25.83 -35.11
N THR A 43 -28.82 -26.76 -35.48
CA THR A 43 -29.32 -27.81 -34.59
C THR A 43 -28.22 -28.80 -34.22
N ALA A 44 -27.44 -29.29 -35.18
CA ALA A 44 -26.34 -30.22 -34.93
C ALA A 44 -25.19 -29.61 -34.08
N ILE A 45 -24.95 -28.31 -34.21
CA ILE A 45 -24.02 -27.59 -33.33
C ILE A 45 -24.62 -27.46 -31.91
N ALA A 46 -25.89 -27.08 -31.83
CA ALA A 46 -26.60 -26.93 -30.57
C ALA A 46 -26.64 -28.23 -29.74
N ASP A 47 -26.94 -29.35 -30.39
CA ASP A 47 -27.01 -30.67 -29.76
C ASP A 47 -25.64 -31.11 -29.22
N ARG A 48 -24.56 -30.92 -30.00
CA ARG A 48 -23.20 -31.31 -29.59
C ARG A 48 -22.66 -30.52 -28.41
N HIS A 49 -22.98 -29.23 -28.34
CA HIS A 49 -22.47 -28.34 -27.29
C HIS A 49 -23.48 -28.08 -26.17
N ASN A 50 -24.63 -28.77 -26.17
CA ASN A 50 -25.70 -28.61 -25.19
C ASN A 50 -26.14 -27.13 -25.04
N THR A 51 -26.50 -26.51 -26.15
CA THR A 51 -26.98 -25.12 -26.21
C THR A 51 -28.25 -25.00 -27.05
N SER A 52 -28.83 -23.80 -27.16
CA SER A 52 -30.01 -23.57 -27.99
C SER A 52 -29.66 -23.31 -29.45
N SER A 53 -30.33 -24.01 -30.37
CA SER A 53 -30.20 -23.78 -31.82
C SER A 53 -30.59 -22.35 -32.25
N SER A 54 -31.49 -21.69 -31.51
CA SER A 54 -31.84 -20.29 -31.75
C SER A 54 -30.66 -19.37 -31.42
N ILE A 55 -29.95 -19.62 -30.32
CA ILE A 55 -28.77 -18.87 -29.91
C ILE A 55 -27.64 -19.03 -30.94
N VAL A 56 -27.40 -20.27 -31.39
CA VAL A 56 -26.40 -20.56 -32.44
C VAL A 56 -26.71 -19.80 -33.73
N ARG A 57 -28.00 -19.68 -34.11
CA ARG A 57 -28.42 -18.90 -35.28
C ARG A 57 -28.10 -17.41 -35.12
N TYR A 58 -28.34 -16.84 -33.93
CA TYR A 58 -27.99 -15.44 -33.64
C TYR A 58 -26.48 -15.20 -33.76
N TRP A 59 -25.66 -16.14 -33.28
CA TRP A 59 -24.20 -16.05 -33.40
C TRP A 59 -23.72 -16.07 -34.84
N ARG A 60 -24.28 -16.96 -35.68
CA ARG A 60 -23.95 -17.00 -37.12
C ARG A 60 -24.20 -15.71 -37.85
N LYS A 61 -25.29 -15.04 -37.52
CA LYS A 61 -25.66 -13.77 -38.14
C LYS A 61 -24.86 -12.58 -37.59
N GLY A 62 -23.99 -12.79 -36.59
CA GLY A 62 -23.30 -11.72 -35.88
C GLY A 62 -24.21 -10.85 -35.00
N GLU A 63 -25.48 -11.22 -34.84
CA GLU A 63 -26.48 -10.46 -34.07
C GLU A 63 -26.21 -10.55 -32.55
N LYS A 64 -25.49 -11.59 -32.10
CA LYS A 64 -25.07 -11.76 -30.71
C LYS A 64 -23.67 -12.38 -30.65
N ILE A 65 -22.92 -12.05 -29.60
CA ILE A 65 -21.64 -12.69 -29.28
C ILE A 65 -21.70 -13.14 -27.81
N PRO A 66 -21.29 -14.39 -27.48
CA PRO A 66 -21.22 -14.85 -26.10
C PRO A 66 -20.32 -13.96 -25.25
N ASP A 67 -20.69 -13.77 -23.98
CA ASP A 67 -19.87 -12.95 -23.07
C ASP A 67 -18.50 -13.59 -22.81
N SER A 68 -18.40 -14.92 -22.78
CA SER A 68 -17.12 -15.64 -22.69
C SER A 68 -16.21 -15.35 -23.89
N ILE A 69 -16.77 -15.23 -25.11
CA ILE A 69 -16.02 -14.85 -26.31
C ILE A 69 -15.57 -13.40 -26.25
N LYS A 70 -16.47 -12.46 -25.92
CA LYS A 70 -16.12 -11.04 -25.77
C LYS A 70 -15.00 -10.86 -24.75
N ALA A 71 -15.13 -11.51 -23.59
CA ALA A 71 -14.15 -11.48 -22.52
C ALA A 71 -12.82 -12.09 -22.93
N THR A 72 -12.83 -13.26 -23.57
CA THR A 72 -11.62 -13.93 -24.07
C THR A 72 -10.89 -13.06 -25.08
N ASN A 73 -11.60 -12.42 -26.00
CA ASN A 73 -10.99 -11.53 -26.99
C ASN A 73 -10.27 -10.35 -26.32
N ILE A 74 -10.89 -9.74 -25.29
CA ILE A 74 -10.27 -8.66 -24.52
C ILE A 74 -9.08 -9.18 -23.72
N ALA A 75 -9.23 -10.32 -23.05
CA ALA A 75 -8.20 -10.91 -22.21
C ALA A 75 -6.96 -11.37 -23.01
N ASN A 76 -7.15 -11.93 -24.21
CA ASN A 76 -6.05 -12.24 -25.14
C ASN A 76 -5.32 -10.97 -25.59
N ARG A 77 -6.05 -9.90 -25.91
CA ARG A 77 -5.44 -8.60 -26.25
C ARG A 77 -4.66 -8.00 -25.07
N LEU A 78 -5.06 -8.30 -23.84
CA LEU A 78 -4.37 -7.92 -22.62
C LEU A 78 -3.30 -8.95 -22.19
N GLU A 79 -3.01 -9.94 -23.04
CA GLU A 79 -1.98 -10.98 -22.80
C GLU A 79 -2.20 -11.77 -21.50
N LEU A 80 -3.46 -12.04 -21.14
CA LEU A 80 -3.80 -12.77 -19.92
C LEU A 80 -3.73 -14.30 -20.08
N PHE A 81 -3.61 -14.83 -21.31
CA PHE A 81 -3.53 -16.28 -21.56
C PHE A 81 -2.41 -16.66 -22.53
N PRO A 82 -1.60 -17.69 -22.20
CA PRO A 82 -1.42 -18.22 -20.85
C PRO A 82 -0.76 -17.16 -19.96
N LEU A 83 -1.25 -17.00 -18.73
CA LEU A 83 -0.54 -16.20 -17.73
C LEU A 83 0.56 -17.07 -17.11
N SER A 84 1.80 -16.59 -17.09
CA SER A 84 2.93 -17.23 -16.43
C SER A 84 3.73 -16.20 -15.65
N TYR A 85 4.72 -16.66 -14.87
CA TYR A 85 5.57 -15.77 -14.06
C TYR A 85 6.43 -14.80 -14.87
N VAL A 86 6.76 -15.15 -16.11
CA VAL A 86 7.61 -14.34 -17.00
C VAL A 86 6.81 -13.44 -17.93
N ASN A 87 5.48 -13.52 -17.89
CA ASN A 87 4.60 -12.66 -18.68
C ASN A 87 4.79 -11.19 -18.27
N ASN A 88 4.96 -10.29 -19.24
CA ASN A 88 5.20 -8.87 -19.00
C ASN A 88 4.07 -8.16 -18.22
N ARG A 89 2.85 -8.71 -18.26
CA ARG A 89 1.68 -8.22 -17.52
C ARG A 89 1.58 -8.82 -16.13
N PHE A 90 2.32 -9.88 -15.82
CA PHE A 90 2.23 -10.53 -14.52
C PHE A 90 2.70 -9.67 -13.35
N PRO A 91 3.79 -8.87 -13.42
CA PRO A 91 4.20 -8.02 -12.30
C PRO A 91 3.09 -7.07 -11.78
N PRO A 92 2.40 -6.26 -12.61
CA PRO A 92 1.29 -5.44 -12.10
C PRO A 92 0.08 -6.27 -11.65
N ILE A 93 -0.17 -7.47 -12.23
CA ILE A 93 -1.21 -8.40 -11.73
C ILE A 93 -0.84 -8.93 -10.34
N ASN A 94 0.43 -9.26 -10.12
CA ASN A 94 0.97 -9.74 -8.85
C ASN A 94 0.84 -8.66 -7.76
N MET A 95 1.07 -7.40 -8.09
CA MET A 95 0.83 -6.28 -7.17
C MET A 95 -0.66 -6.10 -6.84
N LEU A 96 -1.53 -6.25 -7.83
CA LEU A 96 -2.98 -6.27 -7.62
C LEU A 96 -3.42 -7.43 -6.73
N ALA A 97 -2.86 -8.62 -6.94
CA ALA A 97 -3.08 -9.78 -6.09
C ALA A 97 -2.62 -9.52 -4.64
N ALA A 98 -1.44 -8.92 -4.45
CA ALA A 98 -0.94 -8.55 -3.13
C ALA A 98 -1.86 -7.55 -2.42
N TRP A 99 -2.31 -6.51 -3.13
CA TRP A 99 -3.21 -5.51 -2.55
C TRP A 99 -4.53 -6.10 -2.12
N VAL A 100 -5.14 -6.91 -3.00
CA VAL A 100 -6.39 -7.61 -2.66
C VAL A 100 -6.19 -8.56 -1.47
N THR A 101 -5.03 -9.23 -1.39
CA THR A 101 -4.69 -10.12 -0.27
C THR A 101 -4.59 -9.38 1.07
N TYR A 102 -3.91 -8.24 1.12
CA TYR A 102 -3.59 -7.57 2.38
C TYR A 102 -4.62 -6.52 2.82
N SER A 103 -5.16 -5.77 1.86
CA SER A 103 -5.99 -4.59 2.16
C SER A 103 -7.17 -4.44 1.22
N GLY A 104 -7.49 -5.41 0.37
CA GLY A 104 -8.62 -5.31 -0.55
C GLY A 104 -9.64 -6.41 -0.33
N ARG A 105 -10.48 -6.60 -1.34
CA ARG A 105 -11.39 -7.74 -1.48
C ARG A 105 -11.75 -7.93 -2.95
N CYS A 106 -12.23 -9.12 -3.30
CA CYS A 106 -12.90 -9.36 -4.57
C CYS A 106 -14.30 -9.92 -4.34
N ASP A 107 -15.32 -9.28 -4.91
CA ASP A 107 -16.66 -9.85 -4.96
C ASP A 107 -16.66 -11.00 -5.96
N ILE A 108 -16.75 -12.24 -5.50
CA ILE A 108 -16.69 -13.46 -6.33
C ILE A 108 -17.86 -13.54 -7.31
N GLN A 109 -19.04 -13.08 -6.90
CA GLN A 109 -20.23 -13.20 -7.74
C GLN A 109 -20.15 -12.25 -8.94
N LYS A 110 -19.54 -11.08 -8.73
CA LYS A 110 -19.39 -10.04 -9.75
C LYS A 110 -17.97 -9.95 -10.32
N PHE A 111 -17.04 -10.76 -9.81
CA PHE A 111 -15.61 -10.69 -10.02
C PHE A 111 -15.06 -9.27 -9.89
N ARG A 112 -15.41 -8.56 -8.82
CA ARG A 112 -15.13 -7.13 -8.70
C ARG A 112 -14.11 -6.84 -7.60
N PRO A 113 -12.86 -6.49 -7.95
CA PRO A 113 -11.88 -6.05 -6.98
C PRO A 113 -12.24 -4.69 -6.38
N VAL A 114 -11.99 -4.58 -5.08
CA VAL A 114 -12.04 -3.33 -4.31
C VAL A 114 -10.77 -3.26 -3.48
N LEU A 115 -10.13 -2.11 -3.50
CA LEU A 115 -8.82 -1.86 -2.89
C LEU A 115 -9.01 -0.85 -1.76
N TYR A 116 -8.63 -1.19 -0.54
CA TYR A 116 -8.63 -0.24 0.58
C TYR A 116 -7.23 0.32 0.80
N GLY A 117 -7.16 1.56 1.25
CA GLY A 117 -5.92 2.29 1.48
C GLY A 117 -6.20 3.76 1.75
N GLY A 118 -5.16 4.50 2.15
CA GLY A 118 -5.24 5.96 2.17
C GLY A 118 -5.30 6.52 0.74
N PRO A 119 -5.78 7.77 0.55
CA PRO A 119 -5.94 8.36 -0.78
C PRO A 119 -4.65 8.40 -1.61
N LEU A 120 -3.51 8.71 -0.98
CA LEU A 120 -2.21 8.77 -1.65
C LEU A 120 -1.70 7.39 -2.06
N GLU A 121 -1.89 6.39 -1.20
CA GLU A 121 -1.52 5.00 -1.47
C GLU A 121 -2.34 4.46 -2.63
N LEU A 122 -3.64 4.77 -2.67
CA LEU A 122 -4.53 4.35 -3.74
C LEU A 122 -4.23 5.07 -5.07
N GLU A 123 -3.91 6.36 -5.04
CA GLU A 123 -3.51 7.14 -6.23
C GLU A 123 -2.25 6.55 -6.88
N PHE A 124 -1.19 6.37 -6.09
CA PHE A 124 0.05 5.77 -6.56
C PHE A 124 -0.15 4.36 -7.10
N PHE A 125 -0.94 3.55 -6.39
CA PHE A 125 -1.24 2.20 -6.83
C PHE A 125 -1.98 2.19 -8.19
N MET A 126 -2.89 3.13 -8.42
CA MET A 126 -3.56 3.27 -9.70
C MET A 126 -2.60 3.64 -10.85
N GLU A 127 -1.53 4.40 -10.59
CA GLU A 127 -0.48 4.66 -11.58
C GLU A 127 0.26 3.37 -11.98
N GLU A 128 0.61 2.53 -11.01
CA GLU A 128 1.29 1.25 -11.26
C GLU A 128 0.40 0.22 -11.97
N LEU A 129 -0.92 0.33 -11.81
CA LEU A 129 -1.90 -0.48 -12.56
C LEU A 129 -2.28 0.12 -13.92
N ALA A 130 -1.84 1.33 -14.24
CA ALA A 130 -2.14 1.97 -15.54
C ALA A 130 -1.75 1.08 -16.74
N PRO A 131 -0.62 0.32 -16.75
CA PRO A 131 -0.29 -0.61 -17.83
C PRO A 131 -1.36 -1.69 -18.07
N LEU A 132 -2.16 -2.05 -17.06
CA LEU A 132 -3.25 -3.00 -17.20
C LEU A 132 -4.50 -2.40 -17.86
N GLY A 133 -4.52 -1.08 -18.09
CA GLY A 133 -5.66 -0.35 -18.64
C GLY A 133 -6.89 -0.39 -17.72
N ILE A 134 -6.69 -0.66 -16.42
CA ILE A 134 -7.77 -0.72 -15.45
C ILE A 134 -8.05 0.69 -14.94
N MET A 135 -9.32 1.09 -14.96
CA MET A 135 -9.77 2.32 -14.31
C MET A 135 -10.47 1.99 -12.99
N GLY A 136 -10.12 2.75 -11.95
CA GLY A 136 -10.68 2.65 -10.62
C GLY A 136 -11.62 3.82 -10.35
N GLU A 137 -12.74 3.52 -9.69
CA GLU A 137 -13.64 4.53 -9.15
C GLU A 137 -13.55 4.51 -7.63
N TYR A 138 -13.29 5.66 -7.01
CA TYR A 138 -13.34 5.77 -5.57
C TYR A 138 -14.78 5.60 -5.06
N ASP A 139 -14.99 4.62 -4.19
CA ASP A 139 -16.27 4.33 -3.56
C ASP A 139 -16.24 4.84 -2.11
N THR A 140 -16.85 6.00 -1.90
CA THR A 140 -16.89 6.67 -0.59
C THR A 140 -17.57 5.85 0.50
N ARG A 141 -18.47 4.93 0.16
CA ARG A 141 -19.14 4.04 1.12
C ARG A 141 -18.24 2.93 1.61
N LEU A 142 -17.31 2.50 0.76
CA LEU A 142 -16.36 1.43 1.04
C LEU A 142 -15.01 1.97 1.49
N TYR A 143 -14.80 3.29 1.44
CA TYR A 143 -13.51 3.94 1.69
C TYR A 143 -12.37 3.27 0.90
N GLY A 144 -12.60 3.04 -0.40
CA GLY A 144 -11.64 2.33 -1.25
C GLY A 144 -11.88 2.56 -2.74
N VAL A 145 -10.94 2.13 -3.57
CA VAL A 145 -11.05 2.18 -5.04
C VAL A 145 -11.64 0.88 -5.54
N SER A 146 -12.70 0.98 -6.33
CA SER A 146 -13.30 -0.16 -6.99
C SER A 146 -12.99 -0.19 -8.47
N LEU A 147 -12.51 -1.34 -8.94
CA LEU A 147 -12.16 -1.56 -10.34
C LEU A 147 -13.45 -1.91 -11.13
N LYS A 148 -14.29 -0.90 -11.38
CA LYS A 148 -15.58 -1.03 -12.10
C LYS A 148 -15.50 -0.69 -13.58
N GLY A 149 -14.64 0.26 -13.96
CA GLY A 149 -14.72 0.93 -15.25
C GLY A 149 -14.47 -0.02 -16.41
N ASN A 150 -15.44 -0.12 -17.33
CA ASN A 150 -15.35 -0.75 -18.66
C ASN A 150 -15.38 -2.29 -18.74
N GLY A 151 -15.83 -2.99 -17.70
CA GLY A 151 -15.92 -4.46 -17.71
C GLY A 151 -14.58 -5.20 -17.67
N ILE A 152 -13.46 -4.49 -17.86
CA ILE A 152 -12.09 -5.01 -17.73
C ILE A 152 -11.78 -5.40 -16.28
N GLY A 153 -12.25 -4.62 -15.30
CA GLY A 153 -12.08 -4.95 -13.88
C GLY A 153 -12.64 -6.33 -13.51
N ALA A 154 -13.72 -6.76 -14.18
CA ALA A 154 -14.28 -8.10 -14.00
C ALA A 154 -13.39 -9.21 -14.57
N LEU A 155 -12.63 -8.93 -15.64
CA LEU A 155 -11.65 -9.88 -16.18
C LEU A 155 -10.50 -10.09 -15.19
N PHE A 156 -9.98 -9.00 -14.60
CA PHE A 156 -8.95 -9.10 -13.57
C PHE A 156 -9.46 -9.76 -12.30
N GLY A 157 -10.70 -9.50 -11.87
CA GLY A 157 -11.30 -10.23 -10.75
C GLY A 157 -11.39 -11.74 -11.00
N ARG A 158 -11.65 -12.17 -12.24
CA ARG A 158 -11.62 -13.58 -12.63
C ARG A 158 -10.20 -14.14 -12.59
N VAL A 159 -9.21 -13.42 -13.10
CA VAL A 159 -7.79 -13.81 -13.02
C VAL A 159 -7.34 -13.95 -11.57
N LEU A 160 -7.64 -12.97 -10.71
CA LEU A 160 -7.34 -13.04 -9.28
C LEU A 160 -8.01 -14.24 -8.61
N ASN A 161 -9.23 -14.58 -9.05
CA ASN A 161 -9.90 -15.77 -8.56
C ASN A 161 -9.21 -17.08 -8.96
N LEU A 162 -8.68 -17.16 -10.17
CA LEU A 162 -7.92 -18.32 -10.63
C LEU A 162 -6.55 -18.41 -9.94
N LEU A 163 -5.96 -17.26 -9.57
CA LEU A 163 -4.77 -17.19 -8.72
C LEU A 163 -5.06 -17.51 -7.23
N GLU A 164 -6.30 -17.86 -6.89
CA GLU A 164 -6.79 -18.12 -5.53
C GLU A 164 -6.52 -16.96 -4.54
N VAL A 165 -6.52 -15.73 -5.03
CA VAL A 165 -6.40 -14.53 -4.17
C VAL A 165 -7.68 -14.39 -3.36
N ASN A 166 -7.53 -14.27 -2.04
CA ASN A 166 -8.57 -14.47 -1.03
C ASN A 166 -9.95 -13.91 -1.39
N ASN A 167 -10.80 -14.82 -1.84
CA ASN A 167 -12.11 -14.57 -2.41
C ASN A 167 -13.18 -14.93 -1.40
N ARG A 168 -13.38 -14.10 -0.37
CA ARG A 168 -14.51 -14.29 0.55
C ARG A 168 -15.34 -13.02 0.68
N GLN A 169 -16.65 -13.22 0.75
CA GLN A 169 -17.63 -12.19 1.01
C GLN A 169 -17.36 -11.55 2.38
N MET A 170 -17.03 -10.26 2.39
CA MET A 170 -17.19 -9.32 3.50
C MET A 170 -16.52 -9.60 4.85
N ASP A 171 -15.90 -10.76 5.08
CA ASP A 171 -15.44 -11.11 6.42
C ASP A 171 -14.03 -10.57 6.69
N ILE A 172 -13.95 -9.61 7.61
CA ILE A 172 -12.70 -9.00 8.10
C ILE A 172 -11.85 -10.06 8.84
N ASP A 173 -12.47 -11.17 9.24
CA ASP A 173 -11.85 -12.30 9.91
C ASP A 173 -11.34 -13.40 8.95
N ALA A 174 -11.40 -13.19 7.63
CA ALA A 174 -10.91 -14.16 6.65
C ALA A 174 -9.42 -14.50 6.88
N GLU A 175 -9.08 -15.79 6.77
CA GLU A 175 -7.71 -16.30 6.89
C GLU A 175 -6.80 -15.58 5.90
N LEU A 176 -5.71 -14.95 6.35
CA LEU A 176 -4.76 -14.31 5.45
C LEU A 176 -3.87 -15.43 4.92
N LYS A 177 -4.32 -16.03 3.82
CA LYS A 177 -3.58 -17.09 3.14
C LYS A 177 -2.80 -16.50 1.97
N LEU A 178 -1.49 -16.75 1.94
CA LEU A 178 -0.70 -16.44 0.76
C LEU A 178 -1.24 -17.22 -0.45
N PRO A 179 -1.41 -16.59 -1.62
CA PRO A 179 -1.82 -17.29 -2.84
C PRO A 179 -0.89 -18.48 -3.14
N PRO A 180 -1.38 -19.61 -3.66
CA PRO A 180 -0.57 -20.80 -3.94
C PRO A 180 0.64 -20.51 -4.83
N TYR A 181 0.49 -19.63 -5.82
CA TYR A 181 1.60 -19.28 -6.71
C TYR A 181 2.74 -18.57 -5.97
N ILE A 182 2.47 -17.82 -4.89
CA ILE A 182 3.49 -17.22 -4.02
C ILE A 182 4.15 -18.28 -3.15
N GLN A 183 3.35 -19.18 -2.57
CA GLN A 183 3.87 -20.31 -1.79
C GLN A 183 4.80 -21.20 -2.63
N ASN A 184 4.44 -21.45 -3.89
CA ASN A 184 5.26 -22.21 -4.82
C ASN A 184 6.60 -21.53 -5.11
N LEU A 185 6.61 -20.19 -5.30
CA LEU A 185 7.86 -19.45 -5.49
C LEU A 185 8.79 -19.58 -4.27
N ILE A 186 8.26 -19.49 -3.05
CA ILE A 186 9.01 -19.72 -1.81
C ILE A 186 9.57 -21.15 -1.78
N ASN A 187 8.72 -22.15 -1.98
CA ASN A 187 9.10 -23.57 -1.97
C ASN A 187 10.16 -23.91 -3.02
N TRP A 188 10.07 -23.35 -4.22
CA TRP A 188 11.04 -23.58 -5.29
C TRP A 188 12.40 -22.92 -5.01
N GLN A 189 12.40 -21.76 -4.34
CA GLN A 189 13.64 -21.16 -3.86
C GLN A 189 14.30 -22.02 -2.77
N ASN A 190 13.53 -22.50 -1.79
CA ASN A 190 14.01 -23.38 -0.73
C ASN A 190 14.58 -24.71 -1.25
N SER A 191 13.92 -25.29 -2.25
CA SER A 191 14.34 -26.57 -2.82
C SER A 191 15.52 -26.49 -3.77
N GLY A 192 15.97 -25.28 -4.14
CA GLY A 192 17.08 -25.04 -5.06
C GLY A 192 16.77 -25.41 -6.51
N VAL A 193 15.49 -25.56 -6.86
CA VAL A 193 15.04 -26.05 -8.17
C VAL A 193 15.10 -24.98 -9.26
N LEU A 194 14.95 -23.70 -8.89
CA LEU A 194 15.11 -22.58 -9.83
C LEU A 194 16.59 -22.36 -10.18
N HIS A 195 16.86 -21.84 -11.38
CA HIS A 195 18.22 -21.58 -11.86
C HIS A 195 18.33 -20.17 -12.46
N GLY A 196 19.54 -19.59 -12.41
CA GLY A 196 19.88 -18.35 -13.13
C GLY A 196 18.83 -17.23 -13.02
N GLY A 197 18.28 -16.82 -14.17
CA GLY A 197 17.28 -15.75 -14.29
C GLY A 197 15.95 -16.05 -13.57
N ASP A 198 15.53 -17.31 -13.47
CA ASP A 198 14.27 -17.67 -12.79
C ASP A 198 14.32 -17.35 -11.28
N LYS A 199 15.49 -17.49 -10.64
CA LYS A 199 15.67 -17.07 -9.25
C LYS A 199 15.49 -15.56 -9.09
N GLN A 200 15.96 -14.77 -10.05
CA GLN A 200 15.82 -13.31 -10.03
C GLN A 200 14.37 -12.89 -10.24
N THR A 201 13.68 -13.49 -11.22
CA THR A 201 12.25 -13.26 -11.46
C THR A 201 11.42 -13.63 -10.23
N ALA A 202 11.63 -14.81 -9.65
CA ALA A 202 10.94 -15.25 -8.44
C ALA A 202 11.15 -14.27 -7.28
N ARG A 203 12.41 -13.87 -7.03
CA ARG A 203 12.71 -12.90 -5.96
C ARG A 203 12.04 -11.55 -6.22
N LYS A 204 12.06 -11.05 -7.45
CA LYS A 204 11.38 -9.80 -7.81
C LYS A 204 9.88 -9.89 -7.54
N LEU A 205 9.22 -10.97 -7.93
CA LEU A 205 7.78 -11.14 -7.69
C LEU A 205 7.43 -11.22 -6.20
N LEU A 206 8.24 -11.93 -5.40
CA LEU A 206 8.07 -11.97 -3.94
C LEU A 206 8.32 -10.59 -3.31
N PHE A 207 9.30 -9.84 -3.83
CA PHE A 207 9.60 -8.48 -3.41
C PHE A 207 8.45 -7.51 -3.72
N ASP A 208 7.89 -7.55 -4.93
CA ASP A 208 6.74 -6.73 -5.32
C ASP A 208 5.52 -7.05 -4.42
N PHE A 209 5.29 -8.33 -4.13
CA PHE A 209 4.22 -8.77 -3.23
C PHE A 209 4.41 -8.26 -1.80
N THR A 210 5.65 -8.35 -1.29
CA THR A 210 6.05 -7.88 0.04
C THR A 210 5.99 -6.36 0.17
N THR A 211 6.24 -5.64 -0.92
CA THR A 211 6.16 -4.17 -0.92
C THR A 211 4.75 -3.70 -0.56
N ILE A 212 3.72 -4.38 -1.07
CA ILE A 212 2.33 -4.08 -0.73
C ILE A 212 1.99 -4.48 0.71
N LEU A 213 2.55 -5.58 1.23
CA LEU A 213 2.44 -5.92 2.64
C LEU A 213 2.95 -4.78 3.53
N PHE A 214 4.14 -4.25 3.25
CA PHE A 214 4.69 -3.11 3.98
C PHE A 214 3.80 -1.88 3.87
N ALA A 215 3.33 -1.56 2.67
CA ALA A 215 2.48 -0.39 2.46
C ALA A 215 1.17 -0.44 3.27
N THR A 216 0.64 -1.64 3.51
CA THR A 216 -0.71 -1.82 4.05
C THR A 216 -0.74 -2.27 5.51
N LYS A 217 0.29 -2.96 6.00
CA LYS A 217 0.32 -3.58 7.34
C LYS A 217 1.43 -3.10 8.26
N LEU A 218 2.39 -2.30 7.77
CA LEU A 218 3.46 -1.78 8.61
C LEU A 218 2.92 -0.73 9.58
N ILE A 219 3.12 -0.98 10.88
CA ILE A 219 2.77 -0.07 11.97
C ILE A 219 4.05 0.41 12.66
N ILE A 220 4.07 1.71 12.96
CA ILE A 220 5.10 2.35 13.78
C ILE A 220 4.48 2.74 15.12
N ASN A 221 4.74 1.95 16.15
CA ASN A 221 4.28 2.24 17.51
C ASN A 221 5.24 3.22 18.20
N ARG A 222 4.72 4.43 18.42
CA ARG A 222 5.46 5.56 18.98
C ARG A 222 5.53 5.54 20.50
N GLU A 223 4.53 4.98 21.17
CA GLU A 223 4.39 5.03 22.63
C GLU A 223 5.38 4.09 23.34
N ARG A 224 5.96 3.12 22.63
CA ARG A 224 6.90 2.13 23.19
C ARG A 224 8.29 2.19 22.54
N GLY A 225 8.76 3.38 22.20
CA GLY A 225 10.13 3.57 21.71
C GLY A 225 10.33 3.30 20.21
N TYR A 226 9.39 3.74 19.37
CA TYR A 226 9.49 3.66 17.91
C TYR A 226 9.71 2.23 17.40
N GLN A 227 8.81 1.37 17.83
CA GLN A 227 8.78 -0.03 17.50
C GLN A 227 8.05 -0.25 16.17
N TRP A 228 8.67 -1.00 15.26
CA TRP A 228 8.11 -1.29 13.94
C TRP A 228 7.65 -2.73 13.90
N TYR A 229 6.45 -2.96 13.40
CA TYR A 229 5.95 -4.30 13.21
C TYR A 229 4.91 -4.34 12.09
N ILE A 230 4.78 -5.52 11.49
CA ILE A 230 3.68 -5.85 10.60
C ILE A 230 2.55 -6.41 11.47
N ASP A 231 1.40 -5.75 11.44
CA ASP A 231 0.22 -6.16 12.20
C ASP A 231 -0.67 -7.06 11.33
N LEU A 232 -0.78 -8.33 11.71
CA LEU A 232 -1.57 -9.32 10.97
C LEU A 232 -3.01 -9.38 11.50
N PRO A 233 -3.99 -9.81 10.68
CA PRO A 233 -5.37 -9.95 11.11
C PRO A 233 -5.52 -10.83 12.35
N LYS A 234 -6.50 -10.50 13.20
CA LYS A 234 -6.83 -11.31 14.37
C LYS A 234 -7.39 -12.67 13.95
N LYS A 235 -7.03 -13.73 14.67
CA LYS A 235 -7.50 -15.11 14.44
C LYS A 235 -8.19 -15.67 15.66
N ASN A 236 -9.14 -16.59 15.45
CA ASN A 236 -9.90 -17.26 16.51
C ASN A 236 -9.05 -18.15 17.45
N ASP A 237 -7.84 -18.49 17.03
CA ASP A 237 -6.91 -19.32 17.79
C ASP A 237 -5.46 -18.83 17.59
N ARG A 238 -4.65 -19.05 18.63
CA ARG A 238 -3.23 -18.75 18.68
C ARG A 238 -2.45 -19.51 17.60
N THR A 239 -2.76 -20.78 17.35
CA THR A 239 -2.03 -21.62 16.38
C THR A 239 -2.15 -21.04 14.97
N HIS A 240 -3.35 -20.58 14.60
CA HIS A 240 -3.59 -19.95 13.30
C HIS A 240 -2.84 -18.62 13.17
N ALA A 241 -2.89 -17.77 14.20
CA ALA A 241 -2.12 -16.52 14.21
C ALA A 241 -0.60 -16.79 14.08
N GLU A 242 -0.10 -17.80 14.79
CA GLU A 242 1.30 -18.20 14.73
C GLU A 242 1.69 -18.72 13.34
N SER A 243 0.84 -19.55 12.73
CA SER A 243 1.05 -20.05 11.35
C SER A 243 1.12 -18.90 10.34
N GLU A 244 0.18 -17.94 10.39
CA GLU A 244 0.21 -16.76 9.50
C GLU A 244 1.45 -15.89 9.74
N GLY A 245 1.87 -15.73 11.00
CA GLY A 245 3.09 -15.03 11.37
C GLY A 245 4.34 -15.68 10.78
N LYS A 246 4.45 -17.01 10.88
CA LYS A 246 5.56 -17.78 10.30
C LYS A 246 5.60 -17.69 8.78
N GLN A 247 4.45 -17.82 8.11
CA GLN A 247 4.36 -17.64 6.65
C GLN A 247 4.78 -16.23 6.21
N THR A 248 4.43 -15.21 7.01
CA THR A 248 4.84 -13.82 6.74
C THR A 248 6.35 -13.67 6.88
N ILE A 249 6.97 -14.23 7.92
CA ILE A 249 8.42 -14.20 8.11
C ILE A 249 9.13 -14.95 6.98
N GLU A 250 8.64 -16.12 6.58
CA GLU A 250 9.19 -16.89 5.46
C GLU A 250 9.14 -16.07 4.16
N LEU A 251 8.00 -15.45 3.85
CA LEU A 251 7.89 -14.53 2.72
C LEU A 251 8.94 -13.41 2.77
N LEU A 252 9.12 -12.78 3.93
CA LEU A 252 10.11 -11.71 4.12
C LEU A 252 11.54 -12.20 3.91
N GLN A 253 11.92 -13.36 4.47
CA GLN A 253 13.25 -13.94 4.30
C GLN A 253 13.58 -14.24 2.84
N HIS A 254 12.58 -14.67 2.05
CA HIS A 254 12.78 -14.96 0.63
C HIS A 254 12.81 -13.72 -0.26
N ALA A 255 11.91 -12.77 0.01
CA ALA A 255 11.85 -11.50 -0.70
C ALA A 255 13.07 -10.62 -0.38
N LEU A 256 13.53 -10.66 0.87
CA LEU A 256 14.52 -9.76 1.46
C LEU A 256 15.55 -10.56 2.28
N PRO A 257 16.42 -11.35 1.61
CA PRO A 257 17.35 -12.28 2.29
C PRO A 257 18.39 -11.60 3.18
N ASP A 258 18.61 -10.30 2.99
CA ASP A 258 19.56 -9.52 3.79
C ASP A 258 18.96 -9.05 5.13
N VAL A 259 17.68 -9.28 5.35
CA VAL A 259 16.96 -8.92 6.58
C VAL A 259 17.15 -10.04 7.59
N ASP A 260 17.88 -9.76 8.65
CA ASP A 260 17.91 -10.63 9.83
C ASP A 260 16.55 -10.61 10.53
N ILE A 261 15.70 -11.58 10.19
CA ILE A 261 14.39 -11.79 10.78
C ILE A 261 14.20 -13.29 11.06
N ASP A 262 13.70 -13.63 12.24
CA ASP A 262 13.54 -15.01 12.69
C ASP A 262 12.23 -15.21 13.46
N SER A 263 11.59 -16.37 13.31
CA SER A 263 10.30 -16.63 13.95
C SER A 263 10.36 -16.74 15.46
N ASP A 264 11.46 -17.17 16.05
CA ASP A 264 11.56 -17.35 17.50
C ASP A 264 11.80 -16.02 18.20
N ARG A 265 12.50 -15.09 17.54
CA ARG A 265 12.82 -13.76 18.07
C ARG A 265 11.77 -12.71 17.73
N ASP A 266 11.30 -12.70 16.49
CA ASP A 266 10.63 -11.54 15.89
C ASP A 266 9.11 -11.75 15.76
N LEU A 267 8.60 -12.98 15.86
CA LEU A 267 7.16 -13.24 15.93
C LEU A 267 6.66 -13.12 17.36
N ARG A 268 5.61 -12.30 17.57
CA ARG A 268 4.92 -12.21 18.86
C ARG A 268 3.43 -12.38 18.69
N ILE A 269 2.86 -13.28 19.49
CA ILE A 269 1.41 -13.51 19.52
C ILE A 269 0.82 -12.85 20.75
N TYR A 270 -0.14 -11.96 20.52
CA TYR A 270 -0.85 -11.25 21.58
C TYR A 270 -2.28 -11.79 21.71
N PRO A 271 -2.71 -12.19 22.91
CA PRO A 271 -4.12 -12.46 23.15
C PRO A 271 -4.91 -11.15 23.10
N SER A 272 -6.14 -11.19 22.60
CA SER A 272 -7.03 -10.02 22.62
C SER A 272 -7.44 -9.73 24.07
N ASN A 273 -7.22 -8.50 24.53
CA ASN A 273 -7.54 -8.06 25.90
C ASN A 273 -9.04 -7.91 26.20
N THR A 274 -9.92 -8.15 25.21
CA THR A 274 -11.37 -8.12 25.41
C THR A 274 -11.84 -9.48 25.91
N GLN A 275 -12.34 -9.53 27.16
CA GLN A 275 -12.83 -10.73 27.87
C GLN A 275 -13.86 -11.58 27.09
N SER A 276 -14.45 -11.05 26.02
CA SER A 276 -15.44 -11.74 25.17
C SER A 276 -14.88 -12.38 23.89
N SER A 277 -13.60 -12.16 23.54
CA SER A 277 -13.04 -12.66 22.27
C SER A 277 -11.82 -13.54 22.50
N ARG A 278 -11.87 -14.81 22.05
CA ARG A 278 -10.71 -15.73 21.99
C ARG A 278 -9.70 -15.37 20.88
N LEU A 279 -9.74 -14.13 20.40
CA LEU A 279 -8.93 -13.70 19.27
C LEU A 279 -7.46 -13.55 19.68
N SER A 280 -6.56 -13.96 18.79
CA SER A 280 -5.11 -13.78 18.90
C SER A 280 -4.63 -12.98 17.69
N SER A 281 -3.76 -11.99 17.90
CA SER A 281 -3.10 -11.25 16.82
C SER A 281 -1.62 -11.59 16.77
N ALA A 282 -1.14 -11.91 15.58
CA ALA A 282 0.28 -12.03 15.32
C ALA A 282 0.88 -10.69 14.90
N ARG A 283 2.07 -10.40 15.44
CA ARG A 283 2.89 -9.26 15.01
C ARG A 283 4.28 -9.73 14.69
N VAL A 284 4.74 -9.36 13.51
CA VAL A 284 6.12 -9.62 13.07
C VAL A 284 6.92 -8.34 13.31
N TRP A 285 7.82 -8.40 14.27
CA TRP A 285 8.62 -7.28 14.71
C TRP A 285 9.80 -7.05 13.78
N LEU A 286 10.10 -5.79 13.53
CA LEU A 286 11.17 -5.40 12.63
C LEU A 286 12.08 -4.40 13.35
N TYR A 287 13.37 -4.71 13.36
CA TYR A 287 14.35 -3.79 13.90
C TYR A 287 14.42 -2.54 13.04
N ARG A 288 14.49 -1.39 13.72
CA ARG A 288 14.52 -0.08 13.07
C ARG A 288 15.66 0.02 12.07
N ASP A 289 16.85 -0.42 12.45
CA ASP A 289 18.05 -0.32 11.61
C ASP A 289 17.92 -1.23 10.38
N THR A 290 17.33 -2.41 10.53
CA THR A 290 17.03 -3.31 9.40
C THR A 290 16.05 -2.68 8.42
N ILE A 291 15.00 -2.01 8.91
CA ILE A 291 14.10 -1.27 8.02
C ILE A 291 14.85 -0.13 7.34
N ILE A 292 15.65 0.67 8.06
CA ILE A 292 16.40 1.79 7.46
C ILE A 292 17.35 1.28 6.38
N ASP A 293 18.09 0.20 6.63
CA ASP A 293 18.95 -0.43 5.62
C ASP A 293 18.16 -0.91 4.40
N LEU A 294 16.98 -1.49 4.63
CA LEU A 294 16.05 -1.83 3.55
C LEU A 294 15.60 -0.59 2.77
N LEU A 295 15.32 0.54 3.45
CA LEU A 295 14.98 1.82 2.79
C LEU A 295 16.10 2.27 1.85
N GLU A 296 17.34 2.17 2.31
CA GLU A 296 18.50 2.67 1.59
C GLU A 296 18.83 1.78 0.38
N ARG A 297 18.71 0.46 0.53
CA ARG A 297 19.03 -0.52 -0.52
C ARG A 297 17.90 -0.72 -1.53
N HIS A 298 16.66 -0.62 -1.08
CA HIS A 298 15.47 -0.93 -1.87
C HIS A 298 14.50 0.25 -1.87
N ARG A 299 14.93 1.37 -2.47
CA ARG A 299 14.11 2.59 -2.57
C ARG A 299 12.71 2.35 -3.12
N ASP A 300 12.55 1.32 -3.97
CA ASP A 300 11.26 0.90 -4.53
C ASP A 300 10.25 0.38 -3.49
N LEU A 301 10.70 -0.15 -2.33
CA LEU A 301 9.82 -0.55 -1.21
C LEU A 301 8.92 0.61 -0.76
N PHE A 302 9.36 1.86 -0.99
CA PHE A 302 8.69 3.06 -0.52
C PHE A 302 8.05 3.90 -1.61
N ARG A 303 8.11 3.44 -2.88
CA ARG A 303 7.30 4.00 -3.96
C ARG A 303 5.81 4.03 -3.57
N PHE A 304 5.37 3.03 -2.79
CA PHE A 304 3.98 2.79 -2.33
C PHE A 304 3.62 3.41 -0.98
N THR A 305 4.56 4.05 -0.29
CA THR A 305 4.30 4.61 1.04
C THR A 305 4.53 6.12 1.14
N PRO A 306 3.92 6.95 0.27
CA PRO A 306 3.88 8.39 0.50
C PRO A 306 3.27 8.73 1.86
N SER A 307 2.29 7.99 2.38
CA SER A 307 1.71 8.31 3.68
C SER A 307 2.61 7.93 4.86
N ILE A 308 3.32 6.79 4.81
CA ILE A 308 4.25 6.38 5.87
C ILE A 308 5.50 7.25 5.78
N LEU A 309 6.09 7.48 4.59
CA LEU A 309 7.19 8.42 4.42
C LEU A 309 6.78 9.85 4.72
N THR A 310 5.62 10.37 4.33
CA THR A 310 5.22 11.75 4.68
C THR A 310 4.96 11.85 6.18
N ARG A 311 4.27 10.88 6.81
CA ARG A 311 4.12 10.81 8.28
C ARG A 311 5.45 10.60 9.01
N TYR A 312 6.46 10.00 8.36
CA TYR A 312 7.79 9.73 8.90
C TYR A 312 8.76 10.90 8.62
N MET A 313 8.67 11.57 7.47
CA MET A 313 9.47 12.72 7.01
C MET A 313 9.02 14.01 7.68
N ASP A 314 7.72 14.22 7.90
CA ASP A 314 7.21 15.27 8.79
C ASP A 314 7.69 15.08 10.24
N ARG A 315 8.19 13.90 10.59
CA ARG A 315 8.70 13.58 11.95
C ARG A 315 10.22 13.40 12.03
N LEU A 316 10.90 13.08 10.93
CA LEU A 316 12.36 13.17 10.79
C LEU A 316 12.86 14.61 10.92
N LYS A 317 11.96 15.61 10.85
CA LYS A 317 12.18 16.98 11.35
C LYS A 317 12.78 17.02 12.77
N ARG A 318 12.65 15.95 13.58
CA ARG A 318 13.13 15.86 14.98
C ARG A 318 14.42 15.04 15.21
N HIS A 319 15.06 14.47 14.18
CA HIS A 319 16.26 13.65 14.36
C HIS A 319 17.44 14.11 13.49
N ARG A 320 18.46 14.71 14.13
CA ARG A 320 19.63 15.36 13.48
C ARG A 320 20.55 14.43 12.67
N SER A 321 20.65 13.12 12.95
CA SER A 321 21.67 12.25 12.32
C SER A 321 21.23 11.55 11.02
N LEU A 322 19.92 11.39 10.78
CA LEU A 322 19.36 10.63 9.64
C LEU A 322 18.75 11.53 8.55
N ARG A 323 18.49 12.80 8.90
CA ARG A 323 17.88 13.81 8.02
C ARG A 323 18.66 13.99 6.70
N PRO A 324 20.01 14.10 6.68
CA PRO A 324 20.73 14.37 5.43
C PRO A 324 20.74 13.17 4.47
N ARG A 325 20.81 11.94 4.99
CA ARG A 325 20.95 10.72 4.16
C ARG A 325 19.63 10.34 3.48
N LEU A 326 18.54 10.31 4.24
CA LEU A 326 17.21 9.98 3.72
C LEU A 326 16.64 11.11 2.83
N LEU A 327 16.86 12.37 3.18
CA LEU A 327 16.41 13.50 2.35
C LEU A 327 17.18 13.56 1.02
N LYS A 328 18.48 13.27 1.02
CA LYS A 328 19.29 13.18 -0.21
C LYS A 328 18.89 12.01 -1.10
N ALA A 329 18.47 10.89 -0.51
CA ALA A 329 17.91 9.75 -1.25
C ALA A 329 16.55 10.09 -1.91
N VAL A 330 15.68 10.81 -1.19
CA VAL A 330 14.36 11.24 -1.69
C VAL A 330 14.47 12.33 -2.75
N ILE A 331 15.29 13.37 -2.55
CA ILE A 331 15.53 14.45 -3.51
C ILE A 331 16.14 13.90 -4.80
N SER A 332 17.16 13.03 -4.67
CA SER A 332 17.79 12.37 -5.82
C SER A 332 16.81 11.52 -6.63
N GLU A 333 15.74 11.00 -6.02
CA GLU A 333 14.72 10.22 -6.73
C GLU A 333 13.66 11.11 -7.39
N ALA A 334 13.30 12.23 -6.75
CA ALA A 334 12.40 13.24 -7.32
C ALA A 334 13.02 13.94 -8.55
N GLU A 335 14.31 14.31 -8.47
CA GLU A 335 15.06 14.93 -9.57
C GLU A 335 15.21 14.01 -10.79
N LYS A 336 15.39 12.70 -10.57
CA LYS A 336 15.52 11.70 -11.65
C LYS A 336 14.25 11.47 -12.45
N ARG A 337 13.08 11.80 -11.88
CA ARG A 337 11.77 11.46 -12.46
C ARG A 337 11.02 12.67 -13.00
N GLU A 338 11.64 13.85 -13.04
CA GLU A 338 11.03 15.12 -13.48
C GLU A 338 9.71 15.46 -12.73
N TYR A 339 9.47 14.86 -11.57
CA TYR A 339 8.35 15.26 -10.71
C TYR A 339 8.78 16.53 -9.97
N VAL A 340 8.28 17.67 -10.46
CA VAL A 340 8.15 18.97 -9.78
C VAL A 340 9.31 19.97 -9.96
N GLU A 341 8.91 21.23 -10.21
CA GLU A 341 9.76 22.41 -10.40
C GLU A 341 10.75 22.64 -9.24
N PRO A 342 12.07 22.85 -9.52
CA PRO A 342 13.13 23.06 -8.53
C PRO A 342 12.89 24.19 -7.51
N GLN A 343 12.03 25.15 -7.87
CA GLN A 343 11.79 26.38 -7.09
C GLN A 343 11.03 26.12 -5.78
N VAL A 344 10.26 25.04 -5.68
CA VAL A 344 9.53 24.66 -4.45
C VAL A 344 10.47 24.10 -3.36
N PHE A 345 11.62 23.54 -3.76
CA PHE A 345 12.62 23.00 -2.85
C PHE A 345 13.69 24.03 -2.47
N GLU A 346 14.07 24.96 -3.34
CA GLU A 346 14.99 26.06 -2.99
C GLU A 346 14.44 26.99 -1.90
N GLY A 347 13.13 27.30 -1.95
CA GLY A 347 12.46 28.07 -0.91
C GLY A 347 12.46 27.34 0.44
N ARG A 348 12.27 26.01 0.41
CA ARG A 348 12.35 25.16 1.62
C ARG A 348 13.78 24.95 2.10
N LEU A 349 14.78 24.91 1.22
CA LEU A 349 16.20 24.83 1.58
C LEU A 349 16.65 26.10 2.30
N LYS A 350 16.29 27.27 1.79
CA LYS A 350 16.58 28.57 2.44
C LYS A 350 15.84 28.72 3.78
N ASP A 351 14.59 28.25 3.86
CA ASP A 351 13.84 28.18 5.13
C ASP A 351 14.50 27.22 6.15
N ILE A 352 15.14 26.16 5.68
CA ILE A 352 15.85 25.18 6.52
C ILE A 352 17.21 25.74 6.96
N GLU A 353 17.99 26.37 6.08
CA GLU A 353 19.25 27.04 6.43
C GLU A 353 19.02 28.17 7.44
N TYR A 354 17.94 28.94 7.28
CA TYR A 354 17.52 29.97 8.23
C TYR A 354 17.08 29.36 9.58
N ARG A 355 16.38 28.22 9.58
CA ARG A 355 16.03 27.48 10.81
C ARG A 355 17.25 26.85 11.48
N GLU A 356 18.24 26.38 10.73
CA GLU A 356 19.49 25.84 11.27
C GLU A 356 20.33 26.92 11.95
N GLN A 357 20.43 28.12 11.37
CA GLN A 357 21.09 29.26 12.02
C GLN A 357 20.37 29.68 13.32
N ARG A 358 19.04 29.62 13.33
CA ARG A 358 18.22 29.92 14.51
C ARG A 358 18.30 28.83 15.58
N GLU A 359 18.30 27.56 15.21
CA GLU A 359 18.46 26.41 16.12
C GLU A 359 19.87 26.32 16.68
N GLN A 360 20.90 26.66 15.91
CA GLN A 360 22.28 26.74 16.38
C GLN A 360 22.42 27.85 17.44
N ALA A 361 21.84 29.04 17.18
CA ALA A 361 21.79 30.13 18.15
C ALA A 361 21.01 29.76 19.43
N VAL A 362 19.96 28.95 19.34
CA VAL A 362 19.21 28.45 20.51
C VAL A 362 19.99 27.35 21.25
N THR A 363 20.68 26.47 20.53
CA THR A 363 21.52 25.40 21.12
C THR A 363 22.71 25.99 21.87
N ASP A 364 23.38 26.99 21.29
CA ASP A 364 24.53 27.67 21.90
C ASP A 364 24.14 28.49 23.13
N ASN A 365 22.90 29.01 23.17
CA ASN A 365 22.34 29.67 24.35
C ASN A 365 21.79 28.70 25.41
N LEU A 366 21.31 27.52 25.02
CA LEU A 366 20.90 26.45 25.95
C LEU A 366 22.08 25.75 26.61
N ILE A 367 23.23 25.62 25.94
CA ILE A 367 24.48 25.12 26.54
C ILE A 367 25.00 26.04 27.66
N ARG A 368 24.63 27.33 27.63
CA ARG A 368 24.90 28.29 28.73
C ARG A 368 23.95 28.15 29.93
N PHE A 369 22.83 27.42 29.80
CA PHE A 369 21.89 27.12 30.88
C PHE A 369 22.02 25.66 31.33
N ASP A 370 23.01 25.44 32.20
CA ASP A 370 23.10 24.38 33.22
C ASP A 370 22.65 22.95 32.84
N GLY A 371 23.62 22.16 32.34
CA GLY A 371 23.97 20.80 32.80
C GLY A 371 22.97 19.64 32.79
N ASP A 372 21.66 19.85 32.62
CA ASP A 372 20.65 18.82 32.87
C ASP A 372 20.10 18.20 31.57
N ARG A 373 20.74 17.10 31.15
CA ARG A 373 20.37 16.32 29.94
C ARG A 373 18.90 15.90 29.90
N ARG A 374 18.21 15.81 31.06
CA ARG A 374 16.77 15.50 31.11
C ARG A 374 15.90 16.67 30.62
N LYS A 375 16.22 17.90 31.00
CA LYS A 375 15.47 19.09 30.55
C LYS A 375 15.69 19.36 29.07
N THR A 376 16.90 19.11 28.56
CA THR A 376 17.18 19.17 27.13
C THR A 376 16.32 18.16 26.35
N ALA A 377 16.20 16.92 26.84
CA ALA A 377 15.35 15.90 26.22
C ALA A 377 13.85 16.22 26.27
N GLU A 378 13.37 16.86 27.34
CA GLU A 378 11.99 17.33 27.47
C GLU A 378 11.65 18.43 26.46
N VAL A 379 12.54 19.40 26.25
CA VAL A 379 12.36 20.49 25.27
C VAL A 379 12.38 19.97 23.83
N LEU A 380 13.18 18.94 23.55
CA LEU A 380 13.31 18.32 22.23
C LEU A 380 12.10 17.45 21.84
N CYS A 381 11.21 17.12 22.79
CA CYS A 381 10.00 16.34 22.55
C CYS A 381 8.75 17.20 22.26
N LEU A 382 8.84 18.52 22.49
CA LEU A 382 7.72 19.45 22.34
C LEU A 382 7.28 19.56 20.87
N THR A 383 5.98 19.73 20.63
CA THR A 383 5.48 20.19 19.31
C THR A 383 5.90 21.63 19.05
N ASP A 384 5.84 22.08 17.79
CA ASP A 384 6.23 23.44 17.42
C ASP A 384 5.50 24.50 18.28
N GLY A 385 4.23 24.26 18.57
CA GLY A 385 3.45 25.13 19.44
C GLY A 385 3.75 24.97 20.93
N GLU A 386 4.03 23.76 21.43
CA GLU A 386 4.51 23.56 22.81
C GLU A 386 5.88 24.19 23.04
N LEU A 387 6.75 24.17 22.02
CA LEU A 387 8.06 24.79 22.04
C LEU A 387 7.94 26.32 22.07
N LEU A 388 7.04 26.91 21.29
CA LEU A 388 6.75 28.36 21.35
C LEU A 388 6.25 28.77 22.74
N LEU A 389 5.36 28.00 23.35
CA LEU A 389 4.89 28.21 24.72
C LEU A 389 6.02 28.06 25.75
N TYR A 390 6.92 27.09 25.55
CA TYR A 390 8.10 26.90 26.37
C TYR A 390 9.06 28.09 26.25
N MET A 391 9.43 28.49 25.03
CA MET A 391 10.28 29.65 24.77
C MET A 391 9.72 30.92 25.40
N LYS A 392 8.40 31.11 25.31
CA LYS A 392 7.72 32.24 25.95
C LYS A 392 7.79 32.17 27.47
N ARG A 393 7.52 31.01 28.07
CA ARG A 393 7.57 30.79 29.53
C ARG A 393 8.94 31.11 30.14
N TYR A 394 10.00 30.87 29.38
CA TYR A 394 11.38 31.12 29.81
C TYR A 394 11.95 32.44 29.27
N GLY A 395 11.12 33.33 28.71
CA GLY A 395 11.54 34.66 28.26
C GLY A 395 12.47 34.68 27.04
N LEU A 396 12.51 33.59 26.27
CA LEU A 396 13.34 33.44 25.07
C LEU A 396 12.71 34.09 23.83
N ILE A 397 11.41 34.37 23.89
CA ILE A 397 10.68 35.17 22.90
C ILE A 397 9.74 36.14 23.62
N SER A 398 9.59 37.34 23.06
CA SER A 398 8.66 38.35 23.56
C SER A 398 7.20 37.98 23.24
N ASP A 399 6.24 38.69 23.85
CA ASP A 399 4.82 38.54 23.48
C ASP A 399 4.56 38.98 22.04
N GLU A 400 5.31 39.99 21.58
CA GLU A 400 5.21 40.52 20.22
C GLU A 400 5.70 39.49 19.20
N GLU A 401 6.86 38.87 19.43
CA GLU A 401 7.42 37.84 18.55
C GLU A 401 6.51 36.60 18.47
N LEU A 402 5.96 36.16 19.60
CA LEU A 402 5.02 35.04 19.63
C LEU A 402 3.70 35.39 18.90
N THR A 403 3.23 36.63 19.07
CA THR A 403 2.03 37.14 18.40
C THR A 403 2.21 37.17 16.89
N ASP A 404 3.35 37.61 16.39
CA ASP A 404 3.64 37.68 14.96
C ASP A 404 3.73 36.30 14.32
N ILE A 405 4.35 35.33 15.00
CA ILE A 405 4.42 33.93 14.54
C ILE A 405 3.01 33.34 14.42
N ILE A 406 2.16 33.55 15.41
CA ILE A 406 0.78 33.04 15.42
C ILE A 406 -0.09 33.74 14.37
N LYS A 407 0.05 35.05 14.18
CA LYS A 407 -0.63 35.79 13.10
C LYS A 407 -0.17 35.31 11.72
N ALA A 408 1.12 35.05 11.52
CA ALA A 408 1.65 34.51 10.27
C ALA A 408 1.08 33.11 9.97
N ASN A 409 1.02 32.23 10.97
CA ASN A 409 0.42 30.90 10.84
C ASN A 409 -1.08 30.98 10.51
N LEU A 410 -1.82 31.86 11.19
CA LEU A 410 -3.23 32.11 10.90
C LEU A 410 -3.44 32.64 9.48
N ARG A 411 -2.60 33.57 9.00
CA ARG A 411 -2.67 34.08 7.62
C ARG A 411 -2.42 32.99 6.59
N ALA A 412 -1.39 32.17 6.78
CA ALA A 412 -1.09 31.03 5.91
C ALA A 412 -2.28 30.04 5.83
N ASN A 413 -2.99 29.89 6.95
CA ASN A 413 -4.16 29.03 7.07
C ASN A 413 -5.50 29.74 6.86
N ARG A 414 -5.52 30.93 6.24
CA ARG A 414 -6.74 31.72 5.96
C ARG A 414 -7.68 31.86 7.17
N GLY A 415 -7.11 31.96 8.38
CA GLY A 415 -7.87 32.10 9.62
C GLY A 415 -8.50 30.82 10.17
N PHE A 416 -8.28 29.66 9.56
CA PHE A 416 -8.81 28.39 10.07
C PHE A 416 -8.06 27.96 11.33
N ILE A 417 -8.67 28.21 12.50
CA ILE A 417 -8.12 27.87 13.84
C ILE A 417 -7.84 26.37 13.95
N ARG A 418 -8.74 25.52 13.47
CA ARG A 418 -8.58 24.06 13.50
C ARG A 418 -7.38 23.58 12.68
N ARG A 419 -7.10 24.22 11.53
CA ARG A 419 -5.91 23.90 10.71
C ARG A 419 -4.64 24.47 11.33
N SER A 420 -4.69 25.71 11.81
CA SER A 420 -3.56 26.39 12.46
C SER A 420 -3.10 25.68 13.74
N SER A 421 -4.04 25.25 14.57
CA SER A 421 -3.75 24.47 15.80
C SER A 421 -3.20 23.09 15.48
N SER A 422 -3.72 22.43 14.44
CA SER A 422 -3.18 21.15 13.94
C SER A 422 -1.75 21.28 13.41
N ASP A 423 -1.45 22.34 12.66
CA ASP A 423 -0.11 22.61 12.10
C ASP A 423 0.93 22.84 13.20
N LEU A 424 0.53 23.54 14.26
CA LEU A 424 1.38 23.80 15.42
C LEU A 424 1.39 22.64 16.42
N GLY A 425 0.62 21.58 16.18
CA GLY A 425 0.54 20.42 17.08
C GLY A 425 0.03 20.76 18.48
N ILE A 426 -0.81 21.79 18.62
CA ILE A 426 -1.48 22.15 19.88
C ILE A 426 -2.97 21.81 19.74
N SER A 427 -3.61 21.30 20.80
CA SER A 427 -5.07 21.11 20.78
C SER A 427 -5.80 22.45 20.53
N GLU A 428 -6.90 22.41 19.79
CA GLU A 428 -7.71 23.60 19.46
C GLU A 428 -8.13 24.41 20.70
N TYR A 429 -8.42 23.75 21.83
CA TYR A 429 -8.71 24.39 23.12
C TYR A 429 -7.54 25.24 23.65
N HIS A 430 -6.35 24.66 23.74
CA HIS A 430 -5.15 25.35 24.22
C HIS A 430 -4.71 26.46 23.25
N TYR A 431 -4.86 26.25 21.94
CA TYR A 431 -4.57 27.27 20.93
C TYR A 431 -5.54 28.47 21.05
N SER A 432 -6.83 28.20 21.27
CA SER A 432 -7.82 29.26 21.46
C SER A 432 -7.58 30.06 22.75
N LYS A 433 -7.13 29.41 23.83
CA LYS A 433 -6.71 30.08 25.06
C LYS A 433 -5.49 30.96 24.84
N LEU A 434 -4.52 30.49 24.06
CA LEU A 434 -3.31 31.25 23.69
C LEU A 434 -3.64 32.52 22.90
N LEU A 435 -4.52 32.42 21.89
CA LEU A 435 -4.99 33.58 21.12
C LEU A 435 -5.61 34.64 22.02
N LYS A 436 -6.43 34.21 22.99
CA LYS A 436 -7.06 35.10 23.97
C LYS A 436 -6.03 35.79 24.87
N THR A 437 -5.01 35.06 25.33
CA THR A 437 -3.93 35.62 26.18
C THR A 437 -3.09 36.66 25.43
N LEU A 438 -2.87 36.46 24.13
CA LEU A 438 -2.09 37.38 23.29
C LEU A 438 -2.92 38.55 22.74
N GLY A 439 -4.18 38.69 23.13
CA GLY A 439 -5.07 39.74 22.62
C GLY A 439 -5.36 39.62 21.11
N ILE A 440 -5.19 38.43 20.53
CA ILE A 440 -5.47 38.17 19.11
C ILE A 440 -6.96 37.87 18.96
N ASP A 441 -7.71 38.82 18.41
CA ASP A 441 -9.12 38.61 18.10
C ASP A 441 -9.27 37.69 16.88
N HIS A 442 -9.66 36.44 17.15
CA HIS A 442 -9.86 35.42 16.13
C HIS A 442 -11.13 35.63 15.30
N MET A 443 -12.04 36.52 15.71
CA MET A 443 -13.21 36.90 14.90
C MET A 443 -12.82 37.70 13.65
N GLN A 444 -11.71 38.45 13.70
CA GLN A 444 -11.20 39.22 12.55
C GLN A 444 -10.70 38.33 11.40
N TYR A 445 -10.38 37.06 11.67
CA TYR A 445 -9.85 36.11 10.68
C TYR A 445 -10.92 35.16 10.11
N ARG A 446 -12.19 35.31 10.50
CA ARG A 446 -13.32 34.53 9.96
C ARG A 446 -13.93 35.08 8.65
N ILE A 447 -13.54 36.28 8.20
CA ILE A 447 -14.28 37.03 7.16
C ILE A 447 -13.68 36.94 5.74
N ALA A 448 -12.65 36.12 5.51
CA ALA A 448 -12.18 35.86 4.14
C ALA A 448 -12.70 34.50 3.64
N ILE A 449 -14.00 34.43 3.31
CA ILE A 449 -14.58 33.36 2.47
C ILE A 449 -14.46 33.80 1.02
#